data_AF-A0A960I645-F1
#
_entry.id   AF-A0A960I645-F1
#
_cell.length_a   1.000
_cell.length_b   1.000
_cell.length_c   1.000
_cell.angle_alpha   90.00
_cell.angle_beta   90.00
_cell.angle_gamma   90.00
#
_symmetry.space_group_name_H-M   'P 1'
#
loop_
_entity.id
_entity.type
_entity.pdbx_description
1 polymer ?
#
loop_
_entity_poly.entity_id
_entity_poly.type
_entity_poly.pdbx_seq_one_letter_code
_entity_poly.pdbx_strand_id
1 'polypeptide(L)'
;MNDRIVRVDEHVVVACRPQDALGCLDGPTAIAAWFGGDRSGSRTTIASPAGELVLERAHEEWLPDDGALLVVGTTGDLWFRAHLTVRSVMLPDAHPYLHPGTEIWAHVELGPADRAVQASAVIRDVLRHGLEHLRLELDAS
;
A
#
# COMPACT_ATOMS: atom_id res chain seq x y z
N MET A 1 1.42 -1.38 29.85
CA MET A 1 2.59 -1.51 28.94
C MET A 1 2.14 -0.87 27.64
N ASN A 2 2.69 0.28 27.25
CA ASN A 2 2.29 0.91 25.99
C ASN A 2 2.89 0.06 24.88
N ASP A 3 2.06 -0.73 24.20
CA ASP A 3 2.46 -1.43 22.98
C ASP A 3 2.84 -0.38 21.95
N ARG A 4 4.15 -0.13 21.84
CA ARG A 4 4.69 0.78 20.84
C ARG A 4 4.40 0.18 19.47
N ILE A 5 3.97 1.03 18.54
CA ILE A 5 3.60 0.66 17.17
C ILE A 5 4.60 1.32 16.21
N VAL A 6 5.04 0.59 15.19
CA VAL A 6 5.77 1.15 14.04
C VAL A 6 4.76 1.50 12.96
N ARG A 7 4.94 2.68 12.34
CA ARG A 7 4.15 3.12 11.19
C ARG A 7 5.04 3.22 9.96
N VAL A 8 4.55 2.69 8.85
CA VAL A 8 5.15 2.82 7.54
C VAL A 8 4.13 3.50 6.64
N ASP A 9 4.52 4.62 6.06
CA ASP A 9 3.69 5.46 5.20
C ASP A 9 4.47 5.71 3.91
N GLU A 10 3.87 5.39 2.77
CA GLU A 10 4.39 5.69 1.44
C GLU A 10 3.23 6.13 0.54
N HIS A 11 3.49 7.01 -0.42
CA HIS A 11 2.48 7.48 -1.37
C HIS A 11 3.09 7.95 -2.67
N VAL A 12 2.27 7.98 -3.71
CA VAL A 12 2.57 8.64 -4.99
C VAL A 12 1.38 9.49 -5.41
N VAL A 13 1.65 10.51 -6.22
CA VAL A 13 0.63 11.30 -6.90
C VAL A 13 0.86 11.16 -8.41
N VAL A 14 -0.21 10.86 -9.14
CA VAL A 14 -0.23 10.62 -10.59
C VAL A 14 -1.19 11.58 -11.27
N ALA A 15 -0.92 11.89 -12.55
CA ALA A 15 -1.71 12.83 -13.33
C ALA A 15 -2.94 12.19 -14.02
N CYS A 16 -3.57 11.20 -13.38
CA CYS A 16 -4.78 10.53 -13.89
C CYS A 16 -6.00 10.80 -12.98
N ARG A 17 -7.19 10.40 -13.44
CA ARG A 17 -8.39 10.45 -12.59
C ARG A 17 -8.43 9.24 -11.64
N PRO A 18 -9.09 9.33 -10.47
CA PRO A 18 -9.15 8.21 -9.54
C PRO A 18 -9.73 6.94 -10.14
N GLN A 19 -10.67 7.06 -11.08
CA GLN A 19 -11.27 5.91 -11.76
C GLN A 19 -10.27 5.14 -12.61
N ASP A 20 -9.31 5.84 -13.22
CA ASP A 20 -8.25 5.23 -14.03
C ASP A 20 -7.31 4.44 -13.10
N ALA A 21 -6.90 5.03 -11.97
CA ALA A 21 -6.11 4.35 -10.95
C ALA A 21 -6.84 3.15 -10.33
N LEU A 22 -8.14 3.27 -10.04
CA LEU A 22 -8.95 2.17 -9.52
C LEU A 22 -9.12 1.03 -10.54
N GLY A 23 -9.09 1.33 -11.84
CA GLY A 23 -9.04 0.32 -12.89
C GLY A 23 -7.78 -0.55 -12.81
N CYS A 24 -6.63 0.02 -12.43
CA CYS A 24 -5.40 -0.74 -12.18
C CYS A 24 -5.42 -1.47 -10.82
N LEU A 25 -6.16 -0.92 -9.84
CA LEU A 25 -6.29 -1.44 -8.48
C LEU A 25 -7.61 -2.21 -8.30
N ASP A 26 -7.96 -3.06 -9.27
CA ASP A 26 -9.24 -3.77 -9.33
C ASP A 26 -9.28 -4.97 -8.36
N GLY A 27 -9.30 -4.65 -7.06
CA GLY A 27 -9.47 -5.58 -5.97
C GLY A 27 -8.17 -6.11 -5.34
N PRO A 28 -8.29 -6.82 -4.21
CA PRO A 28 -7.14 -7.16 -3.36
C PRO A 28 -6.04 -7.97 -4.04
N THR A 29 -6.39 -8.81 -5.01
CA THR A 29 -5.42 -9.62 -5.76
C THR A 29 -4.60 -8.76 -6.72
N ALA A 30 -5.26 -7.89 -7.50
CA ALA A 30 -4.57 -6.96 -8.40
C ALA A 30 -3.68 -6.00 -7.60
N ILE A 31 -4.21 -5.45 -6.51
CA ILE A 31 -3.47 -4.59 -5.59
C ILE A 31 -2.22 -5.31 -5.08
N ALA A 32 -2.35 -6.52 -4.53
CA ALA A 32 -1.19 -7.25 -4.01
C ALA A 32 -0.11 -7.51 -5.08
N ALA A 33 -0.50 -7.78 -6.33
CA ALA A 33 0.43 -8.02 -7.42
C ALA A 33 1.33 -6.80 -7.72
N TRP A 34 0.78 -5.58 -7.63
CA TRP A 34 1.57 -4.34 -7.77
C TRP A 34 2.68 -4.23 -6.72
N PHE A 35 2.44 -4.76 -5.52
CA PHE A 35 3.40 -4.81 -4.43
C PHE A 35 4.23 -6.10 -4.41
N GLY A 36 4.25 -6.87 -5.51
CA GLY A 36 5.01 -8.12 -5.60
C GLY A 36 4.51 -9.23 -4.66
N GLY A 37 3.27 -9.13 -4.18
CA GLY A 37 2.66 -10.10 -3.28
C GLY A 37 2.21 -11.35 -4.01
N ASP A 38 2.78 -12.50 -3.64
CA ASP A 38 2.29 -13.82 -4.03
C ASP A 38 1.18 -14.25 -3.07
N ARG A 39 0.02 -14.67 -3.58
CA ARG A 39 -1.18 -14.97 -2.77
C ARG A 39 -1.52 -16.45 -2.81
N SER A 40 -1.75 -17.04 -1.64
CA SER A 40 -2.29 -18.41 -1.51
C SER A 40 -3.29 -18.48 -0.36
N GLY A 41 -4.59 -18.51 -0.68
CA GLY A 41 -5.66 -18.46 0.32
C GLY A 41 -5.60 -17.19 1.18
N SER A 42 -5.51 -17.33 2.50
CA SER A 42 -5.33 -16.20 3.45
C SER A 42 -3.89 -15.69 3.54
N ARG A 43 -2.93 -16.39 2.94
CA ARG A 43 -1.51 -16.05 3.02
C ARG A 43 -1.08 -15.14 1.88
N THR A 44 -0.18 -14.21 2.17
CA THR A 44 0.64 -13.53 1.16
C THR A 44 2.09 -13.48 1.51
N THR A 45 2.93 -13.83 0.55
CA THR A 45 4.38 -13.66 0.67
C THR A 45 4.78 -12.39 -0.05
N ILE A 46 5.56 -11.55 0.61
CA ILE A 46 6.21 -10.38 0.01
C ILE A 46 7.72 -10.48 0.24
N ALA A 47 8.50 -9.98 -0.71
CA ALA A 47 9.95 -10.02 -0.62
C ALA A 47 10.56 -8.69 -1.07
N SER A 48 11.70 -8.36 -0.47
CA SER A 48 12.53 -7.20 -0.78
C SER A 48 14.01 -7.55 -0.52
N PRO A 49 14.96 -6.69 -0.89
CA PRO A 49 16.36 -6.87 -0.49
C PRO A 49 16.55 -6.94 1.04
N ALA A 50 15.65 -6.37 1.84
CA ALA A 50 15.68 -6.44 3.31
C ALA A 50 15.21 -7.80 3.87
N GLY A 51 14.64 -8.67 3.04
CA GLY A 51 14.16 -10.01 3.40
C GLY A 51 12.77 -10.33 2.87
N GLU A 52 12.25 -11.47 3.32
CA GLU A 52 10.94 -12.00 2.98
C GLU A 52 10.02 -11.98 4.20
N LEU A 53 8.74 -11.70 3.98
CA LEU A 53 7.69 -11.81 4.99
C LEU A 53 6.54 -12.66 4.47
N VAL A 54 5.97 -13.42 5.39
CA VAL A 54 4.70 -14.11 5.19
C VAL A 54 3.64 -13.39 6.03
N LEU A 55 2.63 -12.87 5.35
CA LEU A 55 1.48 -12.17 5.91
C LEU A 55 0.29 -13.13 5.96
N GLU A 56 -0.19 -13.43 7.15
CA GLU A 56 -1.42 -14.19 7.37
C GLU A 56 -2.57 -13.20 7.55
N ARG A 57 -3.45 -13.09 6.55
CA ARG A 57 -4.61 -12.19 6.60
C ARG A 57 -5.72 -12.81 7.44
N ALA A 58 -6.11 -12.11 8.50
CA ALA A 58 -7.29 -12.45 9.28
C ALA A 58 -8.55 -11.76 8.75
N HIS A 59 -8.41 -10.57 8.17
CA HIS A 59 -9.49 -9.79 7.60
C HIS A 59 -8.98 -8.98 6.40
N GLU A 60 -9.79 -8.90 5.36
CA GLU A 60 -9.53 -8.12 4.15
C GLU A 60 -10.86 -7.57 3.64
N GLU A 61 -10.91 -6.27 3.42
CA GLU A 61 -12.10 -5.56 2.97
C GLU A 61 -11.73 -4.57 1.88
N TRP A 62 -12.29 -4.76 0.69
CA TRP A 62 -12.13 -3.88 -0.46
C TRP A 62 -13.41 -3.07 -0.65
N LEU A 63 -13.27 -1.74 -0.62
CA LEU A 63 -14.33 -0.76 -0.76
C LEU A 63 -14.03 0.08 -2.01
N PRO A 64 -14.33 -0.40 -3.22
CA PRO A 64 -13.96 0.28 -4.48
C PRO A 64 -14.62 1.66 -4.61
N ASP A 65 -15.85 1.81 -4.14
CA ASP A 65 -16.58 3.09 -4.19
C ASP A 65 -15.94 4.15 -3.28
N ASP A 66 -15.30 3.72 -2.19
CA ASP A 66 -14.54 4.58 -1.27
C ASP A 66 -13.05 4.68 -1.67
N GLY A 67 -12.62 3.94 -2.70
CA GLY A 67 -11.23 3.83 -3.12
C GLY A 67 -10.31 3.29 -2.03
N ALA A 68 -10.79 2.37 -1.18
CA ALA A 68 -10.08 1.96 0.02
C ALA A 68 -9.94 0.44 0.17
N LEU A 69 -8.76 -0.02 0.57
CA LEU A 69 -8.49 -1.39 1.00
C LEU A 69 -8.06 -1.38 2.47
N LEU A 70 -8.65 -2.26 3.28
CA LEU A 70 -8.20 -2.56 4.64
C LEU A 70 -7.76 -4.03 4.73
N VAL A 71 -6.59 -4.26 5.31
CA VAL A 71 -6.10 -5.61 5.63
C VAL A 71 -5.62 -5.66 7.07
N VAL A 72 -6.04 -6.68 7.81
CA VAL A 72 -5.58 -6.93 9.18
C VAL A 72 -5.09 -8.36 9.27
N GLY A 73 -3.98 -8.57 9.97
CA GLY A 73 -3.40 -9.91 10.07
C GLY A 73 -2.18 -9.96 10.96
N THR A 74 -1.39 -11.01 10.75
CA THR A 74 -0.13 -11.23 11.46
C THR A 74 1.02 -11.55 10.50
N THR A 75 2.25 -11.30 10.95
CA THR A 75 3.46 -11.80 10.30
C THR A 75 4.45 -12.24 11.38
N GLY A 76 4.70 -13.55 11.46
CA GLY A 76 5.37 -14.13 12.63
C GLY A 76 4.61 -13.84 13.91
N ASP A 77 5.28 -13.18 14.86
CA ASP A 77 4.73 -12.76 16.15
C ASP A 77 4.20 -11.31 16.15
N LEU A 78 4.22 -10.62 15.00
CA LEU A 78 3.71 -9.27 14.84
C LEU A 78 2.25 -9.31 14.40
N TRP A 79 1.44 -8.39 14.93
CA TRP A 79 0.18 -8.01 14.29
C TRP A 79 0.45 -6.85 13.31
N PHE A 80 -0.37 -6.77 12.26
CA PHE A 80 -0.36 -5.64 11.34
C PHE A 80 -1.77 -5.17 10.98
N ARG A 81 -1.86 -3.89 10.67
CA ARG A 81 -3.02 -3.28 10.02
C ARG A 81 -2.51 -2.44 8.84
N ALA A 82 -3.00 -2.74 7.66
CA ALA A 82 -2.62 -2.06 6.43
C ALA A 82 -3.84 -1.39 5.78
N HIS A 83 -3.63 -0.20 5.23
CA HIS A 83 -4.62 0.55 4.48
C HIS A 83 -4.01 1.01 3.17
N LEU A 84 -4.80 0.97 2.11
CA LEU A 84 -4.52 1.67 0.87
C LEU A 84 -5.71 2.56 0.55
N THR A 85 -5.46 3.80 0.16
CA THR A 85 -6.51 4.74 -0.27
C THR A 85 -6.14 5.42 -1.57
N VAL A 86 -7.13 5.58 -2.46
CA VAL A 86 -7.04 6.33 -3.70
C VAL A 86 -7.94 7.55 -3.56
N ARG A 87 -7.38 8.75 -3.73
CA ARG A 87 -8.15 10.00 -3.59
C ARG A 87 -7.80 11.04 -4.64
N SER A 88 -8.77 11.89 -4.98
CA SER A 88 -8.52 13.08 -5.80
C SER A 88 -7.68 14.10 -5.04
N VAL A 89 -6.71 14.70 -5.73
CA VAL A 89 -5.89 15.80 -5.22
C VAL A 89 -5.72 16.88 -6.29
N MET A 90 -5.28 18.07 -5.87
CA MET A 90 -4.89 19.15 -6.80
C MET A 90 -3.37 19.27 -6.79
N LEU A 91 -2.78 19.16 -7.98
CA LEU A 91 -1.34 19.30 -8.17
C LEU A 91 -0.99 20.74 -8.56
N PRO A 92 0.08 21.32 -7.99
CA PRO A 92 0.61 22.59 -8.47
C PRO A 92 1.18 22.43 -9.88
N ASP A 93 0.80 23.33 -10.79
CA ASP A 93 1.42 23.50 -12.10
C ASP A 93 2.12 24.86 -12.19
N ALA A 94 2.59 25.25 -13.38
CA ALA A 94 3.00 26.61 -13.68
C ALA A 94 1.92 27.59 -13.18
N HIS A 95 2.30 28.42 -12.20
CA HIS A 95 1.41 29.38 -11.56
C HIS A 95 0.66 30.23 -12.60
N PRO A 96 -0.67 30.42 -12.50
CA PRO A 96 -1.57 30.13 -11.37
C PRO A 96 -2.36 28.81 -11.49
N TYR A 97 -1.95 27.88 -12.36
CA TYR A 97 -2.80 26.73 -12.67
C TYR A 97 -2.60 25.57 -11.68
N LEU A 98 -3.71 24.99 -11.23
CA LEU A 98 -3.75 23.69 -10.57
C LEU A 98 -4.37 22.70 -11.54
N HIS A 99 -3.84 21.49 -11.62
CA HIS A 99 -4.46 20.41 -12.39
C HIS A 99 -4.92 19.29 -11.45
N PRO A 100 -6.00 18.58 -11.78
CA PRO A 100 -6.44 17.44 -11.01
C PRO A 100 -5.42 16.31 -11.11
N GLY A 101 -5.23 15.60 -10.01
CA GLY A 101 -4.44 14.37 -9.95
C GLY A 101 -5.06 13.38 -8.97
N THR A 102 -4.40 12.24 -8.84
CA THR A 102 -4.81 11.17 -7.94
C THR A 102 -3.66 10.81 -7.02
N GLU A 103 -3.92 10.76 -5.72
CA GLU A 103 -2.98 10.24 -4.74
C GLU A 103 -3.34 8.81 -4.38
N ILE A 104 -2.33 7.94 -4.42
CA ILE A 104 -2.39 6.57 -3.92
C ILE A 104 -1.50 6.52 -2.68
N TRP A 105 -2.12 6.34 -1.52
CA TRP A 105 -1.44 6.32 -0.23
C TRP A 105 -1.56 4.93 0.40
N ALA A 106 -0.44 4.40 0.88
CA ALA A 106 -0.37 3.13 1.58
C ALA A 106 0.20 3.33 2.99
N HIS A 107 -0.48 2.74 3.97
CA HIS A 107 -0.16 2.86 5.37
C HIS A 107 -0.15 1.50 6.04
N VAL A 108 0.83 1.24 6.90
CA VAL A 108 0.91 0.02 7.68
C VAL A 108 1.31 0.34 9.12
N GLU A 109 0.50 -0.15 10.05
CA GLU A 109 0.82 -0.23 11.47
C GLU A 109 1.30 -1.64 11.80
N LEU A 110 2.38 -1.74 12.59
CA LEU A 110 2.99 -3.00 13.04
C LEU A 110 3.22 -2.96 14.54
N GLY A 111 2.90 -4.06 15.23
CA GLY A 111 3.20 -4.20 16.65
C GLY A 111 3.53 -5.64 17.05
N PRO A 112 4.35 -5.83 18.10
CA PRO A 112 4.99 -4.78 18.90
C PRO A 112 6.28 -4.22 18.24
N ALA A 113 6.55 -2.92 18.46
CA ALA A 113 7.59 -2.17 17.73
C ALA A 113 9.03 -2.67 17.94
N ASP A 114 9.34 -3.22 19.11
CA ASP A 114 10.66 -3.77 19.45
C ASP A 114 11.08 -4.91 18.52
N ARG A 115 10.10 -5.59 17.91
CA ARG A 115 10.32 -6.72 17.00
C ARG A 115 10.03 -6.37 15.54
N ALA A 116 9.44 -5.20 15.28
CA ALA A 116 9.00 -4.81 13.95
C ALA A 116 10.09 -4.19 13.05
N VAL A 117 11.34 -4.04 13.52
CA VAL A 117 12.41 -3.35 12.77
C VAL A 117 12.61 -3.95 11.38
N GLN A 118 12.88 -5.26 11.29
CA GLN A 118 13.10 -5.92 10.00
C GLN A 118 11.83 -5.93 9.15
N ALA A 119 10.68 -6.25 9.74
CA ALA A 119 9.41 -6.30 9.02
C ALA A 119 9.05 -4.94 8.41
N SER A 120 9.28 -3.85 9.16
CA SER A 120 9.03 -2.49 8.68
C SER A 120 9.95 -2.07 7.54
N ALA A 121 11.19 -2.58 7.49
CA ALA A 121 12.11 -2.33 6.38
C ALA A 121 11.62 -3.03 5.11
N VAL A 122 11.24 -4.32 5.21
CA VAL A 122 10.68 -5.07 4.07
C VAL A 122 9.41 -4.41 3.54
N ILE A 123 8.47 -4.08 4.44
CA ILE A 123 7.21 -3.43 4.07
C ILE A 123 7.46 -2.09 3.39
N ARG A 124 8.37 -1.26 3.91
CA ARG A 124 8.71 0.03 3.32
C ARG A 124 9.25 -0.12 1.89
N ASP A 125 10.17 -1.06 1.68
CA ASP A 125 10.76 -1.30 0.35
C ASP A 125 9.71 -1.80 -0.64
N VAL A 126 8.85 -2.73 -0.21
CA VAL A 126 7.73 -3.25 -1.01
C VAL A 126 6.74 -2.15 -1.39
N LEU A 127 6.31 -1.33 -0.42
CA LEU A 127 5.39 -0.23 -0.68
C LEU A 127 5.99 0.79 -1.64
N ARG A 128 7.24 1.20 -1.43
CA ARG A 128 7.92 2.16 -2.31
C ARG A 128 8.04 1.62 -3.73
N HIS A 129 8.46 0.37 -3.90
CA HIS A 129 8.63 -0.22 -5.22
C HIS A 129 7.29 -0.38 -5.94
N GLY A 130 6.26 -0.89 -5.25
CA GLY A 130 4.94 -1.09 -5.85
C GLY A 130 4.25 0.23 -6.23
N LEU A 131 4.32 1.24 -5.37
CA LEU A 131 3.78 2.57 -5.68
C LEU A 131 4.53 3.25 -6.82
N GLU A 132 5.86 3.13 -6.87
CA GLU A 132 6.65 3.66 -7.98
C GLU A 132 6.32 2.97 -9.30
N HIS A 133 6.15 1.64 -9.29
CA HIS A 133 5.73 0.89 -10.47
C HIS A 133 4.34 1.31 -10.95
N LEU A 134 3.38 1.43 -10.03
CA LEU A 134 2.04 1.97 -10.32
C LEU A 134 2.10 3.37 -10.93
N ARG A 135 2.94 4.25 -10.37
CA ARG A 135 3.12 5.61 -10.89
C ARG A 135 3.58 5.59 -12.34
N LEU A 136 4.62 4.80 -12.64
CA LEU A 136 5.16 4.71 -13.99
C LEU A 136 4.15 4.17 -15.00
N GLU A 137 3.33 3.19 -14.62
CA GLU A 137 2.28 2.66 -15.50
C GLU A 137 1.17 3.70 -15.75
N LEU A 138 0.72 4.37 -14.69
CA LEU A 138 -0.37 5.35 -14.76
C LEU A 138 0.03 6.65 -15.46
N ASP A 139 1.30 7.08 -15.36
CA ASP A 139 1.82 8.23 -16.08
C ASP A 139 2.11 7.91 -17.57
N ALA A 140 2.26 6.63 -17.93
CA ALA A 140 2.47 6.19 -19.31
C ALA A 140 1.17 5.93 -20.11
N SER A 141 0.03 5.86 -19.42
CA SER A 141 -1.30 5.55 -19.97
C SER A 141 -2.02 6.79 -20.49
#